data_AF-A0A2E2UQ45-F1
#
_entry.id   AF-A0A2E2UQ45-F1
#
_cell.length_a   1.000
_cell.length_b   1.000
_cell.length_c   1.000
_cell.angle_alpha   90.00
_cell.angle_beta   90.00
_cell.angle_gamma   90.00
#
_symmetry.space_group_name_H-M   'P 1'
#
loop_
_entity.id
_entity.type
_entity.pdbx_description
1 polymer ?
#
loop_
_entity_poly.entity_id
_entity_poly.type
_entity_poly.pdbx_seq_one_letter_code
_entity_poly.pdbx_strand_id
1 'polypeptide(L)'
;MRLIVIGDIHAQFGKFWQIMTEANLCDQHHQPSKLIVEEDVQLVLLGDLVHAKSRERYSELTKLNSYDEFNPQHLRKAEVTQEHFLHEVKGFQEAIPEGKMTILMGNHDFNAVNLQQGPLRTDDVSHLEWKGSSGSVLEPCLLDWIATWPVELIIKGLHLAHVGPNVQHNTYDDGFYVENRRRWIYDDQDYLKDTPYELGVYGHTPVRGGVNIASQGKAILLDSNGFQDEYSWLEIEIHQNQYRLRMRGLFFDEWVPSH
;
A
#
# COMPACT_ATOMS: atom_id res chain seq x y z
N MET A 1 0.57 -6.80 21.34
CA MET A 1 0.29 -6.05 20.11
C MET A 1 0.64 -6.87 18.89
N ARG A 2 -0.34 -7.04 18.01
CA ARG A 2 -0.19 -7.67 16.70
C ARG A 2 -0.45 -6.62 15.62
N LEU A 3 0.45 -6.49 14.67
CA LEU A 3 0.24 -5.67 13.48
C LEU A 3 -0.04 -6.56 12.28
N ILE A 4 -1.02 -6.19 11.48
CA ILE A 4 -1.24 -6.73 10.14
C ILE A 4 -0.82 -5.62 9.18
N VAL A 5 0.24 -5.85 8.42
CA VAL A 5 0.78 -4.89 7.46
C VAL A 5 0.50 -5.40 6.05
N ILE A 6 -0.16 -4.58 5.25
CA ILE A 6 -0.48 -4.86 3.85
C ILE A 6 0.26 -3.86 2.98
N GLY A 7 0.93 -4.36 1.94
CA GLY A 7 1.61 -3.54 0.95
C GLY A 7 0.65 -2.80 0.03
N ASP A 8 1.20 -2.33 -1.09
CA ASP A 8 0.48 -1.65 -2.16
C ASP A 8 -0.75 -2.47 -2.61
N ILE A 9 -1.82 -1.80 -3.03
CA ILE A 9 -3.06 -2.46 -3.51
C ILE A 9 -3.30 -2.21 -5.00
N HIS A 10 -3.05 -0.99 -5.50
CA HIS A 10 -3.23 -0.58 -6.89
C HIS A 10 -4.56 -1.02 -7.50
N ALA A 11 -5.64 -0.66 -6.84
CA ALA A 11 -7.01 -0.98 -7.24
C ALA A 11 -7.34 -2.49 -7.39
N GLN A 12 -6.56 -3.38 -6.78
CA GLN A 12 -6.88 -4.81 -6.72
C GLN A 12 -7.78 -5.11 -5.51
N PHE A 13 -9.04 -4.68 -5.60
CA PHE A 13 -9.98 -4.70 -4.47
C PHE A 13 -10.26 -6.12 -3.96
N GLY A 14 -10.39 -7.08 -4.87
CA GLY A 14 -10.61 -8.49 -4.50
C GLY A 14 -9.46 -9.03 -3.66
N LYS A 15 -8.22 -8.74 -4.05
CA LYS A 15 -7.01 -9.08 -3.29
C LYS A 15 -7.03 -8.45 -1.90
N PHE A 16 -7.35 -7.15 -1.80
CA PHE A 16 -7.45 -6.47 -0.51
C PHE A 16 -8.44 -7.16 0.44
N TRP A 17 -9.68 -7.36 0.00
CA TRP A 17 -10.71 -7.96 0.85
C TRP A 17 -10.45 -9.43 1.17
N GLN A 18 -9.79 -10.15 0.27
CA GLN A 18 -9.32 -11.51 0.55
C GLN A 18 -8.27 -11.52 1.66
N ILE A 19 -7.26 -10.65 1.61
CA ILE A 19 -6.26 -10.51 2.69
C ILE A 19 -6.98 -10.17 4.01
N MET A 20 -7.90 -9.22 3.99
CA MET A 20 -8.66 -8.79 5.18
C MET A 20 -9.45 -9.95 5.80
N THR A 21 -10.06 -10.79 4.98
CA THR A 21 -10.82 -11.97 5.42
C THR A 21 -9.88 -13.05 5.98
N GLU A 22 -8.79 -13.38 5.28
CA GLU A 22 -7.83 -14.41 5.72
C GLU A 22 -7.04 -14.01 6.97
N ALA A 23 -6.77 -12.71 7.14
CA ALA A 23 -6.21 -12.15 8.36
C ALA A 23 -7.22 -12.13 9.54
N ASN A 24 -8.48 -12.54 9.30
CA ASN A 24 -9.61 -12.49 10.22
C ASN A 24 -9.95 -11.08 10.70
N LEU A 25 -9.71 -10.05 9.87
CA LEU A 25 -10.02 -8.66 10.19
C LEU A 25 -11.45 -8.28 9.81
N CYS A 26 -12.03 -8.95 8.81
CA CYS A 26 -13.41 -8.77 8.41
C CYS A 26 -14.13 -10.10 8.14
N ASP A 27 -15.44 -10.06 8.05
CA ASP A 27 -16.26 -11.15 7.52
C ASP A 27 -16.41 -11.09 5.98
N GLN A 28 -17.17 -12.03 5.42
CA GLN A 28 -17.49 -12.10 3.98
C GLN A 28 -18.30 -10.91 3.44
N HIS A 29 -18.83 -10.05 4.31
CA HIS A 29 -19.55 -8.83 3.98
C HIS A 29 -18.71 -7.57 4.26
N HIS A 30 -17.40 -7.77 4.43
CA HIS A 30 -16.42 -6.73 4.75
C HIS A 30 -16.74 -5.98 6.05
N GLN A 31 -17.49 -6.59 6.97
CA GLN A 31 -17.76 -6.01 8.28
C GLN A 31 -16.60 -6.33 9.23
N PRO A 32 -16.16 -5.38 10.08
CA PRO A 32 -15.09 -5.63 11.03
C PRO A 32 -15.37 -6.81 11.95
N SER A 33 -14.36 -7.65 12.16
CA SER A 33 -14.45 -8.76 13.09
C SER A 33 -14.21 -8.30 14.54
N LYS A 34 -14.55 -9.15 15.50
CA LYS A 34 -14.20 -8.90 16.92
C LYS A 34 -12.70 -8.79 17.15
N LEU A 35 -11.88 -9.43 16.31
CA LEU A 35 -10.43 -9.41 16.45
C LEU A 35 -9.87 -7.99 16.32
N ILE A 36 -10.31 -7.21 15.31
CA ILE A 36 -9.81 -5.84 15.11
C ILE A 36 -10.50 -4.84 16.04
N VAL A 37 -11.74 -5.12 16.46
CA VAL A 37 -12.52 -4.23 17.33
C VAL A 37 -12.11 -4.36 18.80
N GLU A 38 -11.95 -5.59 19.31
CA GLU A 38 -11.83 -5.87 20.76
C GLU A 38 -10.38 -6.17 21.19
N GLU A 39 -9.57 -6.80 20.34
CA GLU A 39 -8.22 -7.26 20.70
C GLU A 39 -7.12 -6.26 20.36
N ASP A 40 -5.91 -6.45 20.90
CA ASP A 40 -4.72 -5.62 20.63
C ASP A 40 -4.07 -5.91 19.25
N VAL A 41 -4.90 -5.77 18.19
CA VAL A 41 -4.53 -5.84 16.78
C VAL A 41 -4.63 -4.46 16.14
N GLN A 42 -3.69 -4.11 15.27
CA GLN A 42 -3.81 -2.96 14.37
C GLN A 42 -3.52 -3.37 12.92
N LEU A 43 -4.17 -2.70 11.98
CA LEU A 43 -3.96 -2.81 10.54
C LEU A 43 -3.14 -1.61 10.05
N VAL A 44 -2.14 -1.87 9.22
CA VAL A 44 -1.38 -0.83 8.52
C VAL A 44 -1.40 -1.11 7.03
N LEU A 45 -1.85 -0.16 6.23
CA LEU A 45 -1.73 -0.19 4.77
C LEU A 45 -0.55 0.69 4.38
N LEU A 46 0.39 0.17 3.60
CA LEU A 46 1.61 0.90 3.20
C LEU A 46 1.38 1.95 2.10
N GLY A 47 0.13 2.16 1.68
CA GLY A 47 -0.26 3.13 0.66
C GLY A 47 -0.50 2.50 -0.71
N ASP A 48 -0.59 3.35 -1.72
CA ASP A 48 -0.89 3.02 -3.11
C ASP A 48 -2.16 2.17 -3.24
N LEU A 49 -3.28 2.73 -2.75
CA LEU A 49 -4.60 2.10 -2.82
C LEU A 49 -5.20 2.20 -4.23
N VAL A 50 -4.91 3.31 -4.91
CA VAL A 50 -5.45 3.66 -6.24
C VAL A 50 -4.46 3.41 -7.37
N HIS A 51 -4.91 3.68 -8.59
CA HIS A 51 -4.17 3.58 -9.85
C HIS A 51 -3.69 2.15 -10.16
N ALA A 52 -4.45 1.43 -10.98
CA ALA A 52 -4.07 0.08 -11.40
C ALA A 52 -2.76 0.08 -12.21
N LYS A 53 -1.86 -0.88 -11.98
CA LYS A 53 -0.50 -0.85 -12.57
C LYS A 53 -0.46 -1.02 -14.09
N SER A 54 -1.49 -1.59 -14.73
CA SER A 54 -1.51 -1.88 -16.17
C SER A 54 -2.87 -1.63 -16.82
N ARG A 55 -2.87 -1.42 -18.13
CA ARG A 55 -4.11 -1.31 -18.93
C ARG A 55 -5.00 -2.54 -18.81
N GLU A 56 -4.41 -3.73 -18.74
CA GLU A 56 -5.14 -4.99 -18.52
C GLU A 56 -5.93 -4.94 -17.21
N ARG A 57 -5.28 -4.53 -16.11
CA ARG A 57 -5.95 -4.39 -14.81
C ARG A 57 -7.02 -3.29 -14.84
N TYR A 58 -6.81 -2.19 -15.58
CA TYR A 58 -7.87 -1.21 -15.83
C TYR A 58 -9.05 -1.79 -16.62
N SER A 59 -8.79 -2.64 -17.61
CA SER A 59 -9.82 -3.35 -18.37
C SER A 59 -10.66 -4.27 -17.47
N GLU A 60 -10.03 -4.99 -16.55
CA GLU A 60 -10.73 -5.80 -15.53
C GLU A 60 -11.55 -4.93 -14.58
N LEU A 61 -10.92 -3.91 -13.99
CA LEU A 61 -11.52 -2.95 -13.07
C LEU A 61 -12.78 -2.31 -13.67
N THR A 62 -12.67 -1.86 -14.91
CA THR A 62 -13.75 -1.18 -15.62
C THR A 62 -14.68 -2.15 -16.36
N LYS A 63 -14.41 -3.46 -16.38
CA LYS A 63 -15.17 -4.45 -17.18
C LYS A 63 -15.30 -4.02 -18.65
N LEU A 64 -14.21 -3.55 -19.24
CA LEU A 64 -14.09 -3.15 -20.64
C LEU A 64 -13.10 -4.07 -21.35
N ASN A 65 -13.41 -4.49 -22.57
CA ASN A 65 -12.51 -5.35 -23.37
C ASN A 65 -11.15 -4.70 -23.63
N SER A 66 -11.12 -3.37 -23.74
CA SER A 66 -9.89 -2.59 -23.88
C SER A 66 -10.10 -1.23 -23.24
N TYR A 67 -9.29 -0.94 -22.23
CA TYR A 67 -9.25 0.37 -21.58
C TYR A 67 -8.43 1.37 -22.40
N ASP A 68 -8.89 2.61 -22.42
CA ASP A 68 -8.25 3.75 -23.11
C ASP A 68 -8.35 4.94 -22.16
N GLU A 69 -7.22 5.33 -21.58
CA GLU A 69 -7.14 6.43 -20.61
C GLU A 69 -7.59 7.78 -21.20
N PHE A 70 -7.53 7.95 -22.52
CA PHE A 70 -7.93 9.19 -23.20
C PHE A 70 -9.43 9.21 -23.56
N ASN A 71 -10.13 8.09 -23.39
CA ASN A 71 -11.57 8.04 -23.55
C ASN A 71 -12.26 8.50 -22.24
N PRO A 72 -12.98 9.64 -22.24
CA PRO A 72 -13.57 10.17 -21.02
C PRO A 72 -14.55 9.23 -20.33
N GLN A 73 -15.23 8.35 -21.08
CA GLN A 73 -16.17 7.37 -20.50
C GLN A 73 -15.44 6.24 -19.79
N HIS A 74 -14.31 5.80 -20.34
CA HIS A 74 -13.47 4.77 -19.72
C HIS A 74 -12.84 5.34 -18.44
N LEU A 75 -12.29 6.55 -18.53
CA LEU A 75 -11.69 7.25 -17.40
C LEU A 75 -12.72 7.44 -16.27
N ARG A 76 -13.91 7.94 -16.58
CA ARG A 76 -14.98 8.11 -15.59
C ARG A 76 -15.40 6.80 -14.93
N LYS A 77 -15.40 5.70 -15.68
CA LYS A 77 -15.71 4.37 -15.13
C LYS A 77 -14.62 3.91 -14.16
N ALA A 78 -13.36 4.14 -14.48
CA ALA A 78 -12.24 3.84 -13.58
C ALA A 78 -12.30 4.68 -12.29
N GLU A 79 -12.58 5.97 -12.40
CA GLU A 79 -12.75 6.87 -11.23
C GLU A 79 -13.87 6.39 -10.31
N VAL A 80 -15.06 6.17 -10.84
CA VAL A 80 -16.23 5.71 -10.05
C VAL A 80 -15.96 4.37 -9.36
N THR A 81 -15.29 3.44 -10.05
CA THR A 81 -14.97 2.13 -9.48
C THR A 81 -13.92 2.23 -8.38
N GLN A 82 -12.91 3.09 -8.51
CA GLN A 82 -11.91 3.35 -7.46
C GLN A 82 -12.49 4.12 -6.28
N GLU A 83 -13.31 5.14 -6.53
CA GLU A 83 -14.02 5.88 -5.48
C GLU A 83 -14.94 4.96 -4.66
N HIS A 84 -15.65 4.03 -5.30
CA HIS A 84 -16.45 3.04 -4.59
C HIS A 84 -15.61 2.22 -3.61
N PHE A 85 -14.45 1.71 -4.04
CA PHE A 85 -13.54 0.98 -3.17
C PHE A 85 -13.01 1.85 -2.03
N LEU A 86 -12.60 3.09 -2.31
CA LEU A 86 -12.15 4.02 -1.28
C LEU A 86 -13.24 4.29 -0.23
N HIS A 87 -14.49 4.41 -0.65
CA HIS A 87 -15.64 4.52 0.26
C HIS A 87 -15.83 3.26 1.12
N GLU A 88 -15.66 2.06 0.56
CA GLU A 88 -15.73 0.82 1.34
C GLU A 88 -14.60 0.74 2.39
N VAL A 89 -13.37 1.08 2.00
CA VAL A 89 -12.21 1.10 2.91
C VAL A 89 -12.38 2.17 4.01
N LYS A 90 -12.83 3.37 3.62
CA LYS A 90 -13.15 4.44 4.57
C LYS A 90 -14.24 4.01 5.55
N GLY A 91 -15.32 3.42 5.05
CA GLY A 91 -16.41 2.90 5.89
C GLY A 91 -15.94 1.81 6.86
N PHE A 92 -15.03 0.93 6.42
CA PHE A 92 -14.39 -0.05 7.29
C PHE A 92 -13.57 0.62 8.40
N GLN A 93 -12.74 1.61 8.07
CA GLN A 93 -11.94 2.35 9.04
C GLN A 93 -12.82 3.10 10.06
N GLU A 94 -13.93 3.69 9.62
CA GLU A 94 -14.88 4.40 10.49
C GLU A 94 -15.68 3.46 11.40
N ALA A 95 -15.80 2.18 11.03
CA ALA A 95 -16.52 1.16 11.79
C ALA A 95 -15.68 0.49 12.90
N ILE A 96 -14.37 0.76 12.98
CA ILE A 96 -13.48 0.22 14.01
C ILE A 96 -12.98 1.33 14.95
N PRO A 97 -12.49 1.00 16.17
CA PRO A 97 -11.95 2.00 17.08
C PRO A 97 -10.81 2.82 16.46
N GLU A 98 -10.75 4.10 16.82
CA GLU A 98 -9.68 5.02 16.36
C GLU A 98 -8.29 4.44 16.66
N GLY A 99 -7.36 4.58 15.71
CA GLY A 99 -6.00 4.07 15.81
C GLY A 99 -5.85 2.55 15.58
N LYS A 100 -6.93 1.82 15.26
CA LYS A 100 -6.85 0.40 14.85
C LYS A 100 -6.44 0.20 13.40
N MET A 101 -6.58 1.21 12.56
CA MET A 101 -6.14 1.18 11.17
C MET A 101 -5.42 2.47 10.81
N THR A 102 -4.21 2.32 10.27
CA THR A 102 -3.44 3.42 9.69
C THR A 102 -3.23 3.14 8.21
N ILE A 103 -3.51 4.12 7.37
CA ILE A 103 -3.19 4.08 5.94
C ILE A 103 -2.07 5.08 5.73
N LEU A 104 -0.95 4.62 5.20
CA LEU A 104 0.18 5.48 4.87
C LEU A 104 -0.05 6.11 3.50
N MET A 105 0.41 7.35 3.34
CA MET A 105 0.35 8.04 2.06
C MET A 105 1.32 7.39 1.07
N GLY A 106 0.80 6.76 0.02
CA GLY A 106 1.58 6.30 -1.13
C GLY A 106 1.77 7.39 -2.19
N ASN A 107 2.69 7.17 -3.13
CA ASN A 107 2.93 8.17 -4.18
C ASN A 107 1.78 8.25 -5.20
N HIS A 108 1.01 7.17 -5.39
CA HIS A 108 -0.18 7.18 -6.24
C HIS A 108 -1.36 7.85 -5.53
N ASP A 109 -1.51 7.65 -4.21
CA ASP A 109 -2.56 8.32 -3.43
C ASP A 109 -2.32 9.82 -3.32
N PHE A 110 -1.06 10.21 -3.06
CA PHE A 110 -0.66 11.61 -3.05
C PHE A 110 -0.96 12.27 -4.40
N ASN A 111 -0.67 11.56 -5.50
CA ASN A 111 -0.98 12.06 -6.83
C ASN A 111 -2.50 12.24 -7.04
N ALA A 112 -3.34 11.34 -6.53
CA ALA A 112 -4.79 11.45 -6.66
C ALA A 112 -5.36 12.70 -5.95
N VAL A 113 -4.79 13.10 -4.81
CA VAL A 113 -5.25 14.29 -4.07
C VAL A 113 -4.53 15.59 -4.44
N ASN A 114 -3.35 15.50 -5.06
CA ASN A 114 -2.59 16.66 -5.48
C ASN A 114 -2.91 17.07 -6.93
N LEU A 115 -3.80 18.05 -7.08
CA LEU A 115 -4.23 18.59 -8.38
C LEU A 115 -3.12 19.33 -9.13
N GLN A 116 -2.08 19.82 -8.45
CA GLN A 116 -0.97 20.53 -9.10
C GLN A 116 0.01 19.55 -9.74
N GLN A 117 0.02 18.31 -9.27
CA GLN A 117 0.89 17.28 -9.79
C GLN A 117 0.33 16.72 -11.09
N GLY A 118 1.19 16.62 -12.10
CA GLY A 118 0.88 15.99 -13.37
C GLY A 118 0.48 14.50 -13.24
N PRO A 119 -0.05 13.90 -14.31
CA PRO A 119 -0.40 12.50 -14.33
C PRO A 119 0.84 11.62 -14.14
N LEU A 120 0.70 10.58 -13.32
CA LEU A 120 1.70 9.53 -13.22
C LEU A 120 1.63 8.62 -14.45
N ARG A 121 2.74 7.92 -14.72
CA ARG A 121 2.83 6.94 -15.79
C ARG A 121 3.43 5.65 -15.25
N THR A 122 2.82 4.54 -15.62
CA THR A 122 3.44 3.21 -15.54
C THR A 122 3.89 2.78 -16.93
N ASP A 123 4.29 1.50 -17.09
CA ASP A 123 4.88 0.98 -18.32
C ASP A 123 3.95 1.12 -19.53
N ASP A 124 2.64 0.99 -19.35
CA ASP A 124 1.69 1.01 -20.47
C ASP A 124 0.50 1.95 -20.31
N VAL A 125 0.27 2.61 -19.15
CA VAL A 125 -0.89 3.49 -18.93
C VAL A 125 -0.49 4.81 -18.25
N SER A 126 -1.16 5.90 -18.62
CA SER A 126 -1.10 7.17 -17.88
C SER A 126 -2.29 7.28 -16.92
N HIS A 127 -2.02 7.60 -15.66
CA HIS A 127 -3.05 7.85 -14.65
C HIS A 127 -3.59 9.26 -14.82
N LEU A 128 -4.74 9.36 -15.50
CA LEU A 128 -5.39 10.62 -15.85
C LEU A 128 -6.55 10.97 -14.91
N GLU A 129 -6.87 10.06 -13.99
CA GLU A 129 -7.93 10.21 -12.99
C GLU A 129 -7.65 11.40 -12.08
N TRP A 130 -8.73 12.09 -11.70
CA TRP A 130 -8.69 13.15 -10.69
C TRP A 130 -7.81 14.37 -11.01
N LYS A 131 -7.41 14.56 -12.28
CA LYS A 131 -6.54 15.68 -12.69
C LYS A 131 -7.26 16.95 -13.13
N GLY A 132 -8.60 16.99 -13.11
CA GLY A 132 -9.46 18.13 -13.48
C GLY A 132 -9.38 18.59 -14.95
N SER A 133 -8.21 18.52 -15.58
CA SER A 133 -7.95 18.82 -16.99
C SER A 133 -8.21 17.63 -17.91
N SER A 134 -8.04 16.40 -17.41
CA SER A 134 -8.32 15.14 -18.12
C SER A 134 -9.44 14.32 -17.45
N GLY A 135 -9.38 14.17 -16.13
CA GLY A 135 -10.37 13.44 -15.31
C GLY A 135 -11.31 14.35 -14.52
N SER A 136 -12.14 13.75 -13.67
CA SER A 136 -12.95 14.49 -12.69
C SER A 136 -12.06 15.08 -11.59
N VAL A 137 -12.69 15.58 -10.53
CA VAL A 137 -12.01 15.85 -9.25
C VAL A 137 -12.49 14.79 -8.28
N LEU A 138 -11.59 14.30 -7.41
CA LEU A 138 -11.93 13.34 -6.37
C LEU A 138 -13.02 13.93 -5.46
N GLU A 139 -13.94 13.09 -4.99
CA GLU A 139 -14.99 13.54 -4.08
C GLU A 139 -14.38 14.21 -2.82
N PRO A 140 -14.88 15.38 -2.38
CA PRO A 140 -14.28 16.13 -1.27
C PRO A 140 -14.09 15.31 0.00
N CYS A 141 -15.04 14.42 0.35
CA CYS A 141 -14.92 13.61 1.56
C CYS A 141 -13.79 12.57 1.50
N LEU A 142 -13.48 12.05 0.31
CA LEU A 142 -12.35 11.15 0.08
C LEU A 142 -11.05 11.94 0.01
N LEU A 143 -11.05 13.12 -0.61
CA LEU A 143 -9.90 14.02 -0.65
C LEU A 143 -9.48 14.41 0.77
N ASP A 144 -10.43 14.87 1.59
CA ASP A 144 -10.18 15.26 2.98
C ASP A 144 -9.69 14.07 3.82
N TRP A 145 -10.26 12.88 3.59
CA TRP A 145 -9.83 11.65 4.27
C TRP A 145 -8.41 11.24 3.90
N ILE A 146 -8.08 11.16 2.60
CA ILE A 146 -6.74 10.78 2.14
C ILE A 146 -5.69 11.82 2.60
N ALA A 147 -6.03 13.11 2.60
CA ALA A 147 -5.14 14.17 3.07
C ALA A 147 -4.72 14.04 4.55
N THR A 148 -5.39 13.19 5.35
CA THR A 148 -5.01 12.92 6.75
C THR A 148 -3.98 11.81 6.90
N TRP A 149 -3.68 11.06 5.84
CA TRP A 149 -2.80 9.89 5.91
C TRP A 149 -1.36 10.30 6.21
N PRO A 150 -0.73 9.72 7.26
CA PRO A 150 0.66 10.01 7.56
C PRO A 150 1.59 9.39 6.51
N VAL A 151 2.77 9.98 6.33
CA VAL A 151 3.82 9.43 5.44
C VAL A 151 4.62 8.30 6.10
N GLU A 152 4.62 8.24 7.43
CA GLU A 152 5.31 7.23 8.22
C GLU A 152 4.54 6.89 9.50
N LEU A 153 4.80 5.71 10.05
CA LEU A 153 4.31 5.23 11.34
C LEU A 153 5.45 4.55 12.10
N ILE A 154 5.65 4.93 13.35
CA ILE A 154 6.70 4.38 14.21
C ILE A 154 6.04 3.70 15.42
N ILE A 155 6.30 2.40 15.60
CA ILE A 155 5.76 1.62 16.71
C ILE A 155 6.89 0.82 17.36
N LYS A 156 7.31 1.22 18.57
CA LYS A 156 8.29 0.48 19.39
C LYS A 156 9.55 0.08 18.61
N GLY A 157 10.17 1.03 17.90
CA GLY A 157 11.38 0.79 17.09
C GLY A 157 11.12 0.24 15.67
N LEU A 158 9.89 -0.18 15.36
CA LEU A 158 9.48 -0.54 14.00
C LEU A 158 9.11 0.73 13.22
N HIS A 159 9.73 0.92 12.07
CA HIS A 159 9.42 2.01 11.15
C HIS A 159 8.64 1.47 9.95
N LEU A 160 7.48 2.07 9.66
CA LEU A 160 6.66 1.75 8.50
C LEU A 160 6.53 3.01 7.65
N ALA A 161 6.86 2.91 6.37
CA ALA A 161 6.72 4.00 5.40
C ALA A 161 6.43 3.40 4.02
N HIS A 162 5.98 4.20 3.06
CA HIS A 162 5.66 3.66 1.74
C HIS A 162 6.91 3.27 0.94
N VAL A 163 7.96 4.11 0.91
CA VAL A 163 9.09 3.94 -0.04
C VAL A 163 10.38 3.51 0.65
N GLY A 164 10.70 4.06 1.81
CA GLY A 164 11.97 3.74 2.46
C GLY A 164 12.25 4.46 3.78
N PRO A 165 13.44 4.25 4.35
CA PRO A 165 13.78 4.68 5.71
C PRO A 165 14.01 6.20 5.87
N ASN A 166 14.46 6.88 4.81
CA ASN A 166 14.78 8.30 4.88
C ASN A 166 13.54 9.15 4.57
N VAL A 167 13.40 10.31 5.23
CA VAL A 167 12.31 11.26 5.00
C VAL A 167 12.17 11.64 3.52
N GLN A 168 13.30 11.83 2.83
CA GLN A 168 13.30 12.16 1.39
C GLN A 168 12.67 11.06 0.54
N HIS A 169 12.78 9.79 0.93
CA HIS A 169 12.15 8.69 0.20
C HIS A 169 10.62 8.81 0.21
N ASN A 170 10.02 9.40 1.24
CA ASN A 170 8.56 9.49 1.40
C ASN A 170 8.03 10.92 1.17
N THR A 171 8.81 11.79 0.53
CA THR A 171 8.38 13.12 0.09
C THR A 171 8.00 13.05 -1.39
N TYR A 172 6.75 13.29 -1.75
CA TYR A 172 6.27 13.12 -3.14
C TYR A 172 6.30 14.43 -3.94
N ASP A 173 7.46 15.09 -3.96
CA ASP A 173 7.69 16.30 -4.75
C ASP A 173 8.08 15.99 -6.20
N ASP A 174 8.30 17.01 -7.03
CA ASP A 174 8.76 16.84 -8.41
C ASP A 174 10.09 16.05 -8.47
N GLY A 175 10.95 16.17 -7.45
CA GLY A 175 12.21 15.45 -7.33
C GLY A 175 12.04 13.93 -7.17
N PHE A 176 10.97 13.49 -6.50
CA PHE A 176 10.65 12.07 -6.29
C PHE A 176 10.67 11.28 -7.60
N TYR A 177 10.10 11.86 -8.67
CA TYR A 177 9.92 11.20 -9.97
C TYR A 177 11.16 11.26 -10.87
N VAL A 178 12.15 12.10 -10.53
CA VAL A 178 13.39 12.25 -11.30
C VAL A 178 14.56 11.47 -10.66
N GLU A 179 14.59 11.38 -9.33
CA GLU A 179 15.75 10.87 -8.57
C GLU A 179 15.76 9.35 -8.35
N ASN A 180 14.69 8.63 -8.76
CA ASN A 180 14.54 7.19 -8.54
C ASN A 180 14.77 6.78 -7.07
N ARG A 181 13.93 7.32 -6.18
CA ARG A 181 14.07 7.20 -4.71
C ARG A 181 13.92 5.80 -4.12
N ARG A 182 13.67 4.77 -4.94
CA ARG A 182 13.72 3.36 -4.55
C ARG A 182 15.12 2.74 -4.64
N ARG A 183 16.12 3.45 -5.18
CA ARG A 183 17.45 2.87 -5.44
C ARG A 183 18.18 2.36 -4.20
N TRP A 184 17.85 2.91 -3.02
CA TRP A 184 18.44 2.55 -1.73
C TRP A 184 18.40 1.03 -1.44
N ILE A 185 17.42 0.31 -1.99
CA ILE A 185 17.26 -1.13 -1.78
C ILE A 185 18.40 -1.97 -2.37
N TYR A 186 19.14 -1.43 -3.35
CA TYR A 186 20.22 -2.11 -4.04
C TYR A 186 21.60 -1.80 -3.45
N ASP A 187 21.68 -0.84 -2.53
CA ASP A 187 22.94 -0.44 -1.95
C ASP A 187 23.30 -1.38 -0.79
N ASP A 188 24.59 -1.72 -0.71
CA ASP A 188 25.16 -2.50 0.39
C ASP A 188 25.41 -1.62 1.63
N GLN A 189 24.39 -0.87 2.05
CA GLN A 189 24.43 0.07 3.17
C GLN A 189 23.34 -0.23 4.19
N ASP A 190 23.64 -0.05 5.48
CA ASP A 190 22.62 -0.08 6.53
C ASP A 190 22.00 1.31 6.70
N TYR A 191 20.90 1.55 5.99
CA TYR A 191 20.14 2.79 6.06
C TYR A 191 19.44 3.02 7.40
N LEU A 192 19.36 2.01 8.27
CA LEU A 192 18.77 2.16 9.61
C LEU A 192 19.83 2.42 10.69
N LYS A 193 21.13 2.25 10.40
CA LYS A 193 22.23 2.27 11.37
C LYS A 193 22.24 3.49 12.29
N ASP A 194 22.00 4.66 11.72
CA ASP A 194 22.06 5.96 12.42
C ASP A 194 20.65 6.51 12.75
N THR A 195 19.64 5.65 12.72
CA THR A 195 18.25 5.96 13.07
C THR A 195 17.89 5.28 14.40
N PRO A 196 16.83 5.71 15.10
CA PRO A 196 16.35 5.00 16.29
C PRO A 196 15.57 3.71 15.95
N TYR A 197 15.53 3.30 14.69
CA TYR A 197 14.71 2.19 14.21
C TYR A 197 15.48 0.87 14.23
N GLU A 198 14.84 -0.17 14.74
CA GLU A 198 15.40 -1.52 14.81
C GLU A 198 15.07 -2.34 13.55
N LEU A 199 13.89 -2.09 12.96
CA LEU A 199 13.37 -2.77 11.78
C LEU A 199 12.52 -1.80 10.95
N GLY A 200 12.57 -1.92 9.63
CA GLY A 200 11.74 -1.17 8.69
C GLY A 200 10.84 -2.08 7.84
N VAL A 201 9.63 -1.62 7.49
CA VAL A 201 8.74 -2.28 6.53
C VAL A 201 8.24 -1.26 5.51
N TYR A 202 8.46 -1.54 4.22
CA TYR A 202 8.25 -0.60 3.13
C TYR A 202 7.51 -1.24 1.94
N GLY A 203 6.67 -0.48 1.26
CA GLY A 203 5.96 -0.88 0.03
C GLY A 203 6.70 -0.41 -1.23
N HIS A 204 5.95 0.14 -2.20
CA HIS A 204 6.37 0.86 -3.42
C HIS A 204 7.18 0.08 -4.46
N THR A 205 8.09 -0.79 -4.01
CA THR A 205 9.02 -1.52 -4.86
C THR A 205 8.53 -2.95 -5.03
N PRO A 206 8.04 -3.33 -6.23
CA PRO A 206 7.54 -4.67 -6.47
C PRO A 206 8.63 -5.71 -6.21
N VAL A 207 8.30 -6.71 -5.40
CA VAL A 207 9.16 -7.86 -5.12
C VAL A 207 8.55 -9.12 -5.71
N ARG A 208 9.32 -9.85 -6.53
CA ARG A 208 8.90 -11.18 -7.00
C ARG A 208 9.11 -12.20 -5.88
N GLY A 209 8.13 -13.05 -5.59
CA GLY A 209 8.23 -14.09 -4.56
C GLY A 209 7.90 -13.62 -3.14
N GLY A 210 7.27 -12.46 -2.98
CA GLY A 210 6.58 -12.05 -1.76
C GLY A 210 7.35 -11.13 -0.81
N VAL A 211 8.65 -11.35 -0.60
CA VAL A 211 9.47 -10.53 0.32
C VAL A 211 10.88 -10.33 -0.22
N ASN A 212 11.37 -9.09 -0.11
CA ASN A 212 12.80 -8.81 -0.25
C ASN A 212 13.31 -8.12 1.01
N ILE A 213 14.59 -8.33 1.32
CA ILE A 213 15.24 -7.78 2.51
C ILE A 213 16.39 -6.88 2.04
N ALA A 214 16.42 -5.65 2.56
CA ALA A 214 17.45 -4.65 2.29
C ALA A 214 18.08 -4.17 3.61
N SER A 215 18.99 -3.19 3.53
CA SER A 215 19.60 -2.54 4.69
C SER A 215 20.25 -3.53 5.67
N GLN A 216 21.10 -4.44 5.16
CA GLN A 216 21.79 -5.45 5.97
C GLN A 216 20.85 -6.34 6.81
N GLY A 217 19.64 -6.61 6.33
CA GLY A 217 18.67 -7.44 7.04
C GLY A 217 17.60 -6.67 7.82
N LYS A 218 17.69 -5.34 7.90
CA LYS A 218 16.83 -4.51 8.75
C LYS A 218 15.68 -3.82 8.03
N ALA A 219 15.50 -4.05 6.73
CA ALA A 219 14.40 -3.49 5.96
C ALA A 219 13.68 -4.58 5.17
N ILE A 220 12.36 -4.68 5.36
CA ILE A 220 11.49 -5.62 4.66
C ILE A 220 10.73 -4.87 3.58
N LEU A 221 10.78 -5.34 2.35
CA LEU A 221 10.00 -4.83 1.24
C LEU A 221 8.78 -5.73 1.04
N LEU A 222 7.59 -5.13 1.13
CA LEU A 222 6.28 -5.76 1.04
C LEU A 222 5.46 -5.06 -0.05
N ASP A 223 5.72 -5.44 -1.30
CA ASP A 223 4.86 -5.09 -2.43
C ASP A 223 4.77 -6.30 -3.38
N SER A 224 3.63 -6.99 -3.32
CA SER A 224 3.34 -8.18 -4.12
C SER A 224 2.60 -7.88 -5.43
N ASN A 225 2.46 -6.62 -5.84
CA ASN A 225 1.69 -6.25 -7.05
C ASN A 225 2.40 -6.51 -8.38
N GLY A 226 3.50 -7.28 -8.36
CA GLY A 226 4.35 -7.52 -9.53
C GLY A 226 4.12 -8.85 -10.26
N PHE A 227 3.29 -9.78 -9.74
CA PHE A 227 3.16 -11.11 -10.35
C PHE A 227 1.78 -11.76 -10.18
N GLN A 228 0.97 -11.76 -11.24
CA GLN A 228 -0.34 -12.43 -11.30
C GLN A 228 -1.27 -12.04 -10.14
N ASP A 229 -1.94 -13.03 -9.55
CA ASP A 229 -2.86 -12.87 -8.42
C ASP A 229 -2.17 -13.22 -7.09
N GLU A 230 -0.84 -13.17 -7.05
CA GLU A 230 -0.08 -13.34 -5.82
C GLU A 230 -0.41 -12.22 -4.83
N TYR A 231 -0.67 -12.61 -3.58
CA TYR A 231 -0.88 -11.67 -2.49
C TYR A 231 -0.15 -12.13 -1.25
N SER A 232 0.47 -11.18 -0.58
CA SER A 232 1.13 -11.41 0.69
C SER A 232 0.84 -10.27 1.65
N TRP A 233 0.86 -10.59 2.94
CA TRP A 233 0.83 -9.60 4.01
C TRP A 233 1.72 -10.07 5.15
N LEU A 234 2.19 -9.10 5.94
CA LEU A 234 3.07 -9.35 7.06
C LEU A 234 2.30 -9.24 8.37
N GLU A 235 2.33 -10.29 9.16
CA GLU A 235 1.89 -10.27 10.54
C GLU A 235 3.10 -10.08 11.47
N ILE A 236 3.03 -9.08 12.35
CA ILE A 236 4.11 -8.75 13.30
C ILE A 236 3.56 -8.84 14.72
N GLU A 237 4.06 -9.76 15.54
CA GLU A 237 3.81 -9.75 16.98
C GLU A 237 4.94 -8.98 17.67
N ILE A 238 4.60 -7.87 18.33
CA ILE A 238 5.59 -7.03 19.02
C ILE A 238 5.62 -7.39 20.51
N HIS A 239 6.76 -7.90 20.95
CA HIS A 239 7.10 -8.18 22.35
C HIS A 239 8.11 -7.14 22.86
N GLN A 240 8.40 -7.12 24.17
CA GLN A 240 9.20 -6.06 24.79
C GLN A 240 10.56 -5.79 24.10
N ASN A 241 11.24 -6.83 23.60
CA ASN A 241 12.58 -6.71 22.99
C ASN A 241 12.72 -7.50 21.67
N GLN A 242 11.61 -7.89 21.02
CA GLN A 242 11.68 -8.69 19.80
C GLN A 242 10.39 -8.59 18.97
N TYR A 243 10.54 -8.79 17.66
CA TYR A 243 9.44 -8.94 16.73
C TYR A 243 9.34 -10.40 16.27
N ARG A 244 8.12 -10.93 16.21
CA ARG A 244 7.85 -12.16 15.47
C ARG A 244 7.19 -11.81 14.15
N LEU A 245 7.85 -12.12 13.05
CA LEU A 245 7.40 -11.84 11.70
C LEU A 245 6.80 -13.11 11.09
N ARG A 246 5.59 -13.02 10.53
CA ARG A 246 4.97 -14.10 9.76
C ARG A 246 4.43 -13.53 8.45
N MET A 247 5.05 -13.92 7.35
CA MET A 247 4.50 -13.67 6.02
C MET A 247 3.34 -14.65 5.77
N ARG A 248 2.27 -14.16 5.14
CA ARG A 248 1.07 -14.94 4.80
C ARG A 248 0.70 -14.71 3.33
N GLY A 249 -0.24 -15.49 2.80
CA GLY A 249 -0.77 -15.37 1.44
C GLY A 249 0.03 -16.12 0.37
N LEU A 250 1.37 -16.01 0.38
CA LEU A 250 2.25 -16.85 -0.43
C LEU A 250 2.93 -17.91 0.44
N PHE A 251 2.69 -19.18 0.11
CA PHE A 251 3.40 -20.30 0.72
C PHE A 251 4.88 -20.26 0.30
N PHE A 252 5.72 -19.68 1.16
CA PHE A 252 7.12 -20.05 1.27
C PHE A 252 7.24 -21.03 2.44
N ASP A 253 7.43 -22.32 2.15
CA ASP A 253 7.69 -23.40 3.11
C ASP A 253 8.98 -24.11 2.68
N GLU A 254 10.12 -23.57 3.11
CA GLU A 254 11.48 -24.00 2.70
C GLU A 254 12.39 -24.09 3.93
N TRP A 255 13.21 -25.14 4.01
CA TRP A 255 14.24 -25.29 5.04
C TRP A 255 15.51 -24.59 4.59
N VAL A 256 15.88 -23.49 5.23
CA VAL A 256 17.17 -22.83 5.00
C VAL A 256 18.24 -23.49 5.88
N PRO A 257 19.32 -24.07 5.31
CA PRO A 257 20.42 -24.58 6.10
C PRO A 257 21.15 -23.44 6.80
N SER A 258 21.40 -23.60 8.10
CA SER A 258 22.44 -22.82 8.78
C SER A 258 23.80 -23.38 8.38
N HIS A 259 24.58 -22.59 7.64
CA HIS A 259 26.03 -22.77 7.61
C HIS A 259 26.65 -22.06 8.80
#